data_AF-A0A3S8R5I3-F1
#
_entry.id   AF-A0A3S8R5I3-F1
#
_cell.length_a   1.000
_cell.length_b   1.000
_cell.length_c   1.000
_cell.angle_alpha   90.00
_cell.angle_beta   90.00
_cell.angle_gamma   90.00
#
_symmetry.space_group_name_H-M   'P 1'
#
loop_
_entity.id
_entity.type
_entity.pdbx_description
1 polymer ?
#
loop_
_entity_poly.entity_id
_entity_poly.type
_entity_poly.pdbx_seq_one_letter_code
_entity_poly.pdbx_strand_id
1 'polypeptide(L)'
;MKSLIVKLIKLFYHFITRVKLKYKFRESNNSTYIFDLDNTLYNTWPYLKENKGALYLEIPIFEGMKNVIYSLPKDSKLCFLTARNLKFYFQTKKRLELDFNSLDYDLIIVDNTIDKIRYLKFFVEKSDNVFYYDDLSYNHENGTVKYYLDTIKEVEKLPVEYKGADVINVINSI
;
A
#
# COMPACT_ATOMS: atom_id res chain seq x y z
N MET A 1 19.61 -10.57 -20.74
CA MET A 1 20.00 -9.15 -20.62
C MET A 1 18.89 -8.29 -20.01
N LYS A 2 17.68 -8.20 -20.62
CA LYS A 2 16.54 -7.43 -20.08
C LYS A 2 16.14 -7.82 -18.65
N SER A 3 16.12 -9.12 -18.32
CA SER A 3 15.79 -9.60 -16.97
C SER A 3 16.78 -9.19 -15.89
N LEU A 4 18.08 -9.10 -16.23
CA LEU A 4 19.11 -8.66 -15.30
C LEU A 4 18.98 -7.17 -15.01
N ILE A 5 18.74 -6.35 -16.04
CA ILE A 5 18.53 -4.91 -15.89
C ILE A 5 17.31 -4.63 -15.00
N VAL A 6 16.18 -5.32 -15.22
CA VAL A 6 14.99 -5.17 -14.38
C VAL A 6 15.27 -5.54 -12.92
N LYS A 7 16.00 -6.64 -12.67
CA LYS A 7 16.41 -7.03 -11.32
C LYS A 7 17.29 -5.97 -10.66
N LEU A 8 18.24 -5.39 -11.39
CA LEU A 8 19.12 -4.33 -10.88
C LEU A 8 18.33 -3.05 -10.56
N ILE A 9 17.38 -2.65 -11.41
CA ILE A 9 16.50 -1.50 -11.16
C ILE A 9 15.70 -1.71 -9.87
N LYS A 10 15.10 -2.89 -9.69
CA LYS A 10 14.35 -3.22 -8.47
C LYS A 10 15.23 -3.22 -7.22
N LEU A 11 16.43 -3.80 -7.32
CA LEU A 11 17.40 -3.81 -6.21
C LEU A 11 17.80 -2.39 -5.82
N PHE A 12 18.12 -1.56 -6.82
CA PHE A 12 18.49 -0.15 -6.61
C PHE A 12 17.33 0.66 -6.03
N TYR A 13 16.11 0.47 -6.53
CA TYR A 13 14.90 1.07 -5.97
C TYR A 13 14.75 0.72 -4.49
N HIS A 14 14.77 -0.57 -4.13
CA HIS A 14 14.64 -1.00 -2.74
C HIS A 14 15.77 -0.49 -1.85
N PHE A 15 17.00 -0.41 -2.37
CA PHE A 15 18.12 0.18 -1.66
C PHE A 15 17.87 1.65 -1.35
N ILE A 16 17.52 2.46 -2.35
CA ILE A 16 17.20 3.89 -2.16
C ILE A 16 16.03 4.05 -1.19
N THR A 17 14.95 3.30 -1.36
CA THR A 17 13.78 3.36 -0.47
C THR A 17 14.18 3.09 0.98
N ARG A 18 15.00 2.06 1.23
CA ARG A 18 15.48 1.76 2.59
C ARG A 18 16.34 2.88 3.16
N VAL A 19 17.25 3.46 2.37
CA VAL A 19 18.09 4.59 2.81
C VAL A 19 17.22 5.81 3.13
N LYS A 20 16.26 6.14 2.25
CA LYS A 20 15.31 7.24 2.45
C LYS A 20 14.49 7.04 3.74
N LEU A 21 13.91 5.85 3.94
CA LEU A 21 13.12 5.55 5.14
C LEU A 21 13.97 5.65 6.41
N LYS A 22 15.19 5.09 6.41
CA LYS A 22 16.12 5.22 7.55
C LYS A 22 16.44 6.67 7.89
N TYR A 23 16.51 7.55 6.88
CA TYR A 23 16.72 8.98 7.10
C TYR A 23 15.47 9.68 7.64
N LYS A 24 14.28 9.39 7.08
CA LYS A 24 13.02 10.03 7.47
C LYS A 24 12.52 9.57 8.85
N PHE A 25 12.81 8.33 9.23
CA PHE A 25 12.44 7.72 10.51
C PHE A 25 13.67 7.59 11.43
N ARG A 26 14.51 8.64 11.48
CA ARG A 26 15.66 8.71 12.41
C ARG A 26 15.21 8.78 13.86
N GLU A 27 14.17 9.57 14.11
CA GLU A 27 13.49 9.69 15.39
C GLU A 27 12.23 8.82 15.38
N SER A 28 11.87 8.27 16.54
CA SER A 28 10.61 7.55 16.70
C SER A 28 9.45 8.51 16.45
N ASN A 29 8.40 8.01 15.81
CA ASN A 29 7.17 8.78 15.62
C ASN A 29 6.04 8.08 16.38
N ASN A 30 5.07 8.86 16.87
CA ASN A 30 3.96 8.32 17.67
C ASN A 30 3.14 7.29 16.90
N SER A 31 2.87 7.52 15.61
CA SER A 31 2.02 6.64 14.81
C SER A 31 2.38 6.66 13.33
N THR A 32 2.41 5.48 12.72
CA THR A 32 2.53 5.29 11.28
C THR A 32 1.30 4.59 10.73
N TYR A 33 0.65 5.19 9.74
CA TYR A 33 -0.49 4.64 9.02
C TYR A 33 -0.06 4.18 7.64
N ILE A 34 -0.37 2.93 7.33
CA ILE A 34 0.09 2.23 6.13
C ILE A 34 -1.13 1.74 5.37
N PHE A 35 -1.23 2.08 4.09
CA PHE A 35 -2.35 1.71 3.24
C PHE A 35 -1.87 0.96 1.99
N ASP A 36 -2.47 -0.17 1.69
CA ASP A 36 -2.44 -0.73 0.34
C ASP A 36 -3.27 0.12 -0.63
N LEU A 37 -3.12 -0.13 -1.92
CA LEU A 37 -3.81 0.60 -2.97
C LEU A 37 -4.92 -0.21 -3.63
N ASP A 38 -4.65 -1.45 -4.06
CA ASP A 38 -5.56 -2.17 -4.95
C ASP A 38 -6.64 -2.87 -4.13
N ASN A 39 -7.91 -2.62 -4.44
CA ASN A 39 -9.08 -3.07 -3.66
C ASN A 39 -9.11 -2.60 -2.19
N THR A 40 -8.08 -1.87 -1.74
CA THR A 40 -8.05 -1.17 -0.46
C THR A 40 -8.42 0.30 -0.65
N LEU A 41 -7.58 1.07 -1.34
CA LEU A 41 -7.82 2.50 -1.57
C LEU A 41 -8.61 2.76 -2.84
N TYR A 42 -8.37 1.97 -3.88
CA TYR A 42 -8.96 2.12 -5.19
C TYR A 42 -9.80 0.90 -5.55
N ASN A 43 -10.93 1.12 -6.22
CA ASN A 43 -11.80 0.06 -6.70
C ASN A 43 -11.27 -0.55 -8.00
N THR A 44 -10.20 -1.33 -7.90
CA THR A 44 -9.39 -1.74 -9.05
C THR A 44 -9.99 -2.90 -9.82
N TRP A 45 -10.54 -3.91 -9.14
CA TRP A 45 -10.95 -5.13 -9.83
C TRP A 45 -12.08 -4.93 -10.84
N PRO A 46 -13.18 -4.19 -10.55
CA PRO A 46 -14.26 -4.03 -11.54
C PRO A 46 -13.73 -3.25 -12.74
N TYR A 47 -12.92 -2.22 -12.47
CA TYR A 47 -12.40 -1.32 -13.48
C TYR A 47 -11.43 -2.02 -14.43
N LEU A 48 -10.50 -2.84 -13.91
CA LEU A 48 -9.51 -3.55 -14.73
C LEU A 48 -10.11 -4.72 -15.51
N LYS A 49 -11.19 -5.33 -15.02
CA LYS A 49 -11.90 -6.39 -15.75
C LYS A 49 -12.71 -5.83 -16.92
N GLU A 50 -13.44 -4.74 -16.69
CA GLU A 50 -14.33 -4.14 -17.68
C GLU A 50 -13.56 -3.32 -18.73
N ASN A 51 -12.48 -2.65 -18.33
CA ASN A 51 -11.69 -1.78 -19.21
C ASN A 51 -10.31 -2.37 -19.50
N LYS A 52 -10.25 -3.29 -20.47
CA LYS A 52 -8.98 -3.84 -20.98
C LYS A 52 -8.13 -2.73 -21.62
N GLY A 53 -7.30 -2.07 -20.83
CA GLY A 53 -6.48 -0.93 -21.26
C GLY A 53 -6.57 0.30 -20.34
N ALA A 54 -7.45 0.27 -19.35
CA ALA A 54 -7.54 1.30 -18.32
C ALA A 54 -6.19 1.55 -17.65
N LEU A 55 -5.80 2.81 -17.57
CA LEU A 55 -4.63 3.25 -16.83
C LEU A 55 -4.98 3.31 -15.34
N TYR A 56 -3.99 3.03 -14.46
CA TYR A 56 -4.16 3.21 -13.01
C TYR A 56 -4.58 4.63 -12.59
N LEU A 57 -4.44 5.60 -13.51
CA LEU A 57 -4.86 6.99 -13.32
C LEU A 57 -6.38 7.19 -13.28
N GLU A 58 -7.15 6.27 -13.87
CA GLU A 58 -8.60 6.43 -14.02
C GLU A 58 -9.39 5.64 -12.98
N ILE A 59 -8.71 4.78 -12.21
CA ILE A 59 -9.38 3.90 -11.25
C ILE A 59 -9.96 4.74 -10.11
N PRO A 60 -11.27 4.65 -9.83
CA PRO A 60 -11.91 5.44 -8.80
C PRO A 60 -11.37 5.09 -7.41
N ILE A 61 -11.22 6.12 -6.57
CA ILE A 61 -10.87 5.99 -5.16
C ILE A 61 -12.13 5.64 -4.36
N PHE A 62 -11.98 4.85 -3.30
CA PHE A 62 -13.04 4.70 -2.32
C PHE A 62 -13.07 5.93 -1.40
N GLU A 63 -14.18 6.67 -1.42
CA GLU A 63 -14.33 7.90 -0.63
C GLU A 63 -14.24 7.63 0.89
N GLY A 64 -14.68 6.47 1.36
CA GLY A 64 -14.51 6.04 2.75
C GLY A 64 -13.04 6.04 3.18
N MET A 65 -12.19 5.36 2.43
CA MET A 65 -10.73 5.34 2.69
C MET A 65 -10.07 6.70 2.52
N LYS A 66 -10.51 7.50 1.54
CA LYS A 66 -10.04 8.87 1.38
C LYS A 66 -10.31 9.71 2.63
N ASN A 67 -11.52 9.60 3.20
CA ASN A 67 -11.90 10.28 4.42
C ASN A 67 -11.08 9.81 5.62
N VAL A 68 -10.81 8.50 5.73
CA VAL A 68 -9.91 7.96 6.76
C VAL A 68 -8.53 8.62 6.67
N ILE A 69 -7.93 8.70 5.48
CA ILE A 69 -6.61 9.32 5.28
C ILE A 69 -6.60 10.81 5.64
N TYR A 70 -7.63 11.57 5.28
CA TYR A 70 -7.71 12.99 5.66
C TYR A 70 -8.03 13.23 7.14
N SER A 71 -8.56 12.23 7.84
CA SER A 71 -8.85 12.29 9.27
C SER A 71 -7.65 11.93 10.17
N LEU A 72 -6.52 11.52 9.57
CA LEU A 72 -5.34 11.11 10.33
C LEU A 72 -4.78 12.25 11.19
N PRO A 73 -4.21 11.94 12.37
CA PRO A 73 -3.54 12.94 13.19
C PRO A 73 -2.40 13.64 12.43
N LYS A 74 -2.26 14.96 12.59
CA LYS A 74 -1.26 15.77 11.85
C LYS A 74 0.18 15.31 12.04
N ASP A 75 0.51 14.78 13.22
CA ASP A 75 1.87 14.34 13.56
C ASP A 75 2.14 12.87 13.18
N SER A 76 1.17 12.20 12.54
CA SER A 76 1.34 10.84 12.08
C SER A 76 2.10 10.76 10.76
N LYS A 77 2.73 9.60 10.51
CA LYS A 77 3.35 9.30 9.22
C LYS A 77 2.40 8.53 8.34
N LEU A 78 2.30 8.92 7.08
CA LEU A 78 1.49 8.23 6.06
C LEU A 78 2.40 7.49 5.08
N CYS A 79 2.11 6.22 4.85
CA CYS A 79 2.78 5.41 3.84
C CYS A 79 1.77 4.62 2.99
N PHE A 80 1.97 4.65 1.68
CA PHE A 80 1.32 3.75 0.74
C PHE A 80 2.26 2.58 0.42
N LEU A 81 1.82 1.35 0.71
CA LEU A 81 2.62 0.13 0.56
C LEU A 81 1.88 -0.89 -0.32
N THR A 82 2.32 -1.02 -1.57
CA THR A 82 1.58 -1.79 -2.59
C THR A 82 2.44 -2.83 -3.30
N ALA A 83 1.80 -3.93 -3.73
CA ALA A 83 2.40 -4.94 -4.59
C ALA A 83 2.18 -4.68 -6.10
N ARG A 84 1.77 -3.46 -6.50
CA ARG A 84 1.73 -3.06 -7.91
C ARG A 84 3.07 -3.29 -8.59
N ASN A 85 3.05 -3.56 -9.90
CA ASN A 85 4.30 -3.68 -10.64
C ASN A 85 5.06 -2.33 -10.67
N LEU A 86 6.34 -2.33 -10.29
CA LEU A 86 7.20 -1.14 -10.27
C LEU A 86 7.22 -0.36 -11.59
N LYS A 87 6.96 -1.00 -12.74
CA LYS A 87 6.82 -0.30 -14.04
C LYS A 87 5.72 0.77 -14.04
N PHE A 88 4.74 0.66 -13.15
CA PHE A 88 3.64 1.61 -12.97
C PHE A 88 3.90 2.64 -11.86
N TYR A 89 5.14 2.77 -11.38
CA TYR A 89 5.51 3.69 -10.30
C TYR A 89 5.03 5.12 -10.58
N PHE A 90 5.34 5.67 -11.75
CA PHE A 90 4.95 7.05 -12.08
C PHE A 90 3.45 7.25 -12.21
N GLN A 91 2.71 6.27 -12.78
CA GLN A 91 1.25 6.35 -12.84
C GLN A 91 0.63 6.29 -11.44
N THR A 92 1.15 5.40 -10.59
CA THR A 92 0.71 5.26 -9.20
C THR A 92 0.98 6.52 -8.40
N LYS A 93 2.19 7.08 -8.52
CA LYS A 93 2.57 8.32 -7.83
C LYS A 93 1.70 9.49 -8.31
N LYS A 94 1.52 9.67 -9.62
CA LYS A 94 0.66 10.70 -10.19
C LYS A 94 -0.80 10.56 -9.73
N ARG A 95 -1.33 9.33 -9.63
CA ARG A 95 -2.67 9.09 -9.09
C ARG A 95 -2.78 9.55 -7.64
N LEU A 96 -1.84 9.15 -6.78
CA LEU A 96 -1.79 9.59 -5.39
C LEU A 96 -1.60 11.11 -5.25
N GLU A 97 -0.86 11.75 -6.14
CA GLU A 97 -0.74 13.21 -6.17
C GLU A 97 -2.08 13.88 -6.53
N LEU A 98 -2.86 13.33 -7.46
CA LEU A 98 -4.18 13.87 -7.78
C LEU A 98 -5.15 13.76 -6.59
N ASP A 99 -5.08 12.65 -5.85
CA ASP A 99 -6.02 12.38 -4.75
C ASP A 99 -5.56 12.96 -3.39
N PHE A 100 -4.26 13.17 -3.20
CA PHE A 100 -3.64 13.56 -1.91
C PHE A 100 -2.51 14.60 -2.04
N ASN A 101 -2.60 15.55 -2.97
CA ASN A 101 -1.56 16.56 -3.23
C ASN A 101 -1.05 17.33 -1.99
N SER A 102 -1.87 17.46 -0.95
CA SER A 102 -1.59 18.26 0.24
C SER A 102 -0.96 17.48 1.40
N LEU A 103 -0.78 16.16 1.25
CA LEU A 103 -0.29 15.28 2.32
C LEU A 103 1.18 14.91 2.11
N ASP A 104 1.97 14.89 3.19
CA ASP A 104 3.29 14.25 3.18
C ASP A 104 3.12 12.73 3.32
N TYR A 105 3.60 11.98 2.33
CA TYR A 105 3.51 10.54 2.32
C TYR A 105 4.71 9.88 1.64
N ASP A 106 4.96 8.62 1.99
CA ASP A 106 5.89 7.75 1.30
C ASP A 106 5.16 6.71 0.44
N LEU A 107 5.66 6.46 -0.77
CA LEU A 107 5.18 5.38 -1.63
C LEU A 107 6.25 4.28 -1.72
N ILE A 108 5.88 3.09 -1.30
CA ILE A 108 6.69 1.88 -1.35
C ILE A 108 5.97 0.87 -2.25
N ILE A 109 6.66 0.47 -3.32
CA ILE A 109 6.22 -0.61 -4.19
C ILE A 109 7.05 -1.85 -3.88
N VAL A 110 6.41 -2.99 -3.67
CA VAL A 110 7.06 -4.27 -3.44
C VAL A 110 6.79 -5.24 -4.59
N ASP A 111 7.64 -6.26 -4.72
CA ASP A 111 7.52 -7.22 -5.82
C ASP A 111 6.37 -8.21 -5.63
N ASN A 112 6.13 -8.62 -4.38
CA ASN A 112 5.06 -9.54 -4.01
C ASN A 112 4.40 -9.10 -2.70
N THR A 113 3.17 -9.57 -2.46
CA THR A 113 2.42 -9.26 -1.22
C THR A 113 3.20 -9.60 0.05
N ILE A 114 3.93 -10.73 0.08
CA ILE A 114 4.74 -11.12 1.25
C ILE A 114 5.94 -10.19 1.49
N ASP A 115 6.44 -9.49 0.48
CA ASP A 115 7.56 -8.55 0.61
C ASP A 115 7.16 -7.29 1.40
N LYS A 116 5.86 -7.09 1.70
CA LYS A 116 5.37 -6.04 2.61
C LYS A 116 5.85 -6.26 4.05
N ILE A 117 5.96 -7.52 4.50
CA ILE A 117 6.31 -7.89 5.88
C ILE A 117 7.60 -7.23 6.36
N ARG A 118 8.64 -7.16 5.50
CA ARG A 118 9.92 -6.52 5.87
C ARG A 118 9.77 -5.01 6.13
N TYR A 119 8.85 -4.34 5.44
CA TYR A 119 8.59 -2.92 5.63
C TYR A 119 7.71 -2.69 6.86
N LEU A 120 6.71 -3.55 7.09
CA LEU A 120 5.93 -3.53 8.33
C LEU A 120 6.82 -3.70 9.56
N LYS A 121 7.76 -4.65 9.54
CA LYS A 121 8.78 -4.81 10.60
C LYS A 121 9.61 -3.53 10.80
N PHE A 122 10.05 -2.90 9.72
CA PHE A 122 10.76 -1.63 9.80
C PHE A 122 9.91 -0.54 10.48
N PHE A 123 8.62 -0.42 10.16
CA PHE A 123 7.75 0.58 10.79
C PHE A 123 7.47 0.27 12.26
N VAL A 124 7.28 -1.01 12.61
CA VAL A 124 7.15 -1.46 14.00
C VAL A 124 8.38 -1.09 14.83
N GLU A 125 9.58 -1.22 14.27
CA GLU A 125 10.82 -0.82 14.96
C GLU A 125 10.98 0.71 15.12
N LYS A 126 10.21 1.51 14.37
CA LYS A 126 10.40 2.97 14.24
C LYS A 126 9.20 3.79 14.67
N SER A 127 8.14 3.16 15.16
CA SER A 127 6.91 3.85 15.56
C SER A 127 6.29 3.18 16.76
N ASP A 128 5.70 3.98 17.64
CA ASP A 128 5.04 3.42 18.84
C ASP A 128 3.78 2.66 18.44
N ASN A 129 3.06 3.15 17.44
CA ASN A 129 1.86 2.53 16.89
C ASN A 129 1.96 2.41 15.37
N VAL A 130 1.55 1.26 14.84
CA VAL A 130 1.48 1.01 13.40
C VAL A 130 0.08 0.53 13.04
N PHE A 131 -0.60 1.27 12.18
CA PHE A 131 -1.92 0.91 11.66
C PHE A 131 -1.76 0.49 10.21
N TYR A 132 -2.28 -0.68 9.85
CA TYR A 132 -2.09 -1.24 8.52
C TYR A 132 -3.43 -1.64 7.89
N TYR A 133 -3.74 -0.99 6.77
CA TYR A 133 -4.96 -1.21 5.99
C TYR A 133 -4.58 -1.93 4.70
N ASP A 134 -5.04 -3.17 4.56
CA ASP A 134 -4.80 -3.98 3.36
C ASP A 134 -5.83 -5.11 3.31
N ASP A 135 -6.61 -5.18 2.24
CA ASP A 135 -7.61 -6.23 2.05
C ASP A 135 -6.97 -7.62 1.88
N LEU A 136 -5.67 -7.68 1.53
CA LEU A 136 -4.86 -8.87 1.30
C LEU A 136 -5.59 -9.93 0.48
N SER A 137 -6.30 -9.47 -0.55
CA SER A 137 -7.16 -10.32 -1.36
C SER A 137 -6.84 -10.23 -2.86
N TYR A 138 -7.27 -11.24 -3.61
CA TYR A 138 -7.01 -11.40 -5.04
C TYR A 138 -8.10 -12.23 -5.71
N ASN A 139 -8.00 -12.40 -7.04
CA ASN A 139 -8.88 -13.26 -7.84
C ASN A 139 -10.32 -12.75 -7.98
N HIS A 140 -10.60 -11.50 -7.59
CA HIS A 140 -11.91 -10.85 -7.73
C HIS A 140 -12.46 -10.91 -9.16
N GLU A 141 -11.58 -10.81 -10.17
CA GLU A 141 -11.94 -10.84 -11.58
C GLU A 141 -12.62 -12.15 -12.00
N ASN A 142 -12.38 -13.24 -11.27
CA ASN A 142 -12.96 -14.57 -11.52
C ASN A 142 -14.20 -14.84 -10.67
N GLY A 143 -14.79 -13.80 -10.05
CA GLY A 143 -16.02 -13.91 -9.25
C GLY A 143 -15.84 -14.63 -7.92
N THR A 144 -14.60 -14.93 -7.52
CA THR A 144 -14.27 -15.61 -6.27
C THR A 144 -13.11 -14.90 -5.58
N VAL A 145 -13.39 -14.26 -4.45
CA VAL A 145 -12.35 -13.58 -3.66
C VAL A 145 -11.51 -14.62 -2.94
N LYS A 146 -10.19 -14.53 -3.08
CA LYS A 146 -9.21 -15.34 -2.37
C LYS A 146 -8.31 -14.44 -1.53
N TYR A 147 -7.71 -14.99 -0.49
CA TYR A 147 -6.88 -14.22 0.45
C TYR A 147 -5.44 -14.74 0.50
N TYR A 148 -4.48 -13.84 0.67
CA TYR A 148 -3.07 -14.17 0.88
C TYR A 148 -2.86 -14.65 2.32
N LEU A 149 -3.37 -15.84 2.65
CA LEU A 149 -3.39 -16.39 4.01
C LEU A 149 -2.01 -16.44 4.68
N ASP A 150 -0.95 -16.76 3.93
CA ASP A 150 0.40 -16.78 4.48
C ASP A 150 0.89 -15.38 4.85
N THR A 151 0.56 -14.37 4.04
CA THR A 151 0.87 -12.97 4.36
C THR A 151 0.06 -12.50 5.57
N ILE A 152 -1.24 -12.81 5.63
CA ILE A 152 -2.11 -12.46 6.77
C ILE A 152 -1.53 -13.03 8.06
N LYS A 153 -1.18 -14.32 8.08
CA LYS A 153 -0.54 -14.98 9.23
C LYS A 153 0.77 -14.31 9.67
N GLU A 154 1.55 -13.79 8.72
CA GLU A 154 2.78 -13.06 9.06
C GLU A 154 2.48 -11.65 9.59
N VAL A 155 1.44 -10.97 9.09
CA VAL A 155 0.99 -9.67 9.60
C VAL A 155 0.47 -9.79 11.04
N GLU A 156 -0.33 -10.82 11.33
CA GLU A 156 -0.90 -11.09 12.66
C GLU A 156 0.16 -11.38 13.73
N LYS A 157 1.37 -11.76 13.32
CA LYS A 157 2.51 -11.95 14.24
C LYS A 157 3.21 -10.63 14.60
N LEU A 158 2.92 -9.54 13.89
CA LEU A 158 3.53 -8.25 14.13
C LEU A 158 2.63 -7.43 15.09
N PRO A 159 3.21 -6.57 15.93
CA PRO A 159 2.45 -5.65 16.78
C PRO A 159 1.93 -4.47 15.94
N VAL A 160 1.04 -4.77 14.98
CA VAL A 160 0.37 -3.79 14.13
C VAL A 160 -1.14 -3.89 14.36
N GLU A 161 -1.83 -2.77 14.29
CA GLU A 161 -3.29 -2.76 14.22
C GLU A 161 -3.70 -3.01 12.75
N TYR A 162 -3.94 -4.28 12.43
CA TYR A 162 -4.34 -4.70 11.09
C TYR A 162 -5.84 -4.48 10.85
N LYS A 163 -6.17 -3.78 9.75
CA LYS A 163 -7.52 -3.57 9.22
C LYS A 163 -7.63 -4.29 7.88
N GLY A 164 -8.22 -5.48 7.92
CA GLY A 164 -8.43 -6.35 6.76
C GLY A 164 -9.66 -5.99 5.94
N ALA A 165 -9.99 -6.88 5.00
CA ALA A 165 -11.07 -6.69 4.04
C ALA A 165 -12.44 -6.43 4.70
N ASP A 166 -12.72 -7.06 5.84
CA ASP A 166 -13.95 -6.86 6.61
C ASP A 166 -14.11 -5.42 7.09
N VAL A 167 -13.06 -4.84 7.68
CA VAL A 167 -13.07 -3.45 8.14
C VAL A 167 -13.11 -2.48 6.96
N ILE A 168 -12.33 -2.76 5.91
CA ILE A 168 -12.28 -1.93 4.70
C ILE A 168 -13.66 -1.87 4.03
N ASN A 169 -14.37 -3.00 3.93
CA ASN A 169 -15.72 -3.04 3.37
C ASN A 169 -16.70 -2.20 4.18
N VAL A 170 -16.63 -2.24 5.52
CA VAL A 170 -17.45 -1.37 6.38
C VAL A 170 -17.13 0.11 6.14
N ILE A 171 -15.84 0.48 6.07
CA ILE A 171 -15.42 1.87 5.79
C ILE A 171 -15.96 2.34 4.44
N ASN A 172 -15.95 1.47 3.43
CA ASN A 172 -16.36 1.79 2.08
C ASN A 172 -17.87 1.61 1.83
N SER A 173 -18.61 1.07 2.80
CA SER A 173 -20.04 0.74 2.67
C SER A 173 -20.35 -0.22 1.50
N ILE A 174 -19.56 -1.30 1.39
CA ILE A 174 -19.63 -2.32 0.33
C ILE A 174 -19.94 -3.70 0.92
#